data_AF-W8X4R0-F1
#
_entry.id   AF-W8X4R0-F1
#
_cell.length_a   1.000
_cell.length_b   1.000
_cell.length_c   1.000
_cell.angle_alpha   90.00
_cell.angle_beta   90.00
_cell.angle_gamma   90.00
#
_symmetry.space_group_name_H-M   'P 1'
#
loop_
_entity.id
_entity.type
_entity.pdbx_description
1 polymer ?
#
loop_
_entity_poly.entity_id
_entity_poly.type
_entity_poly.pdbx_seq_one_letter_code
_entity_poly.pdbx_strand_id
1 'polypeptide(L)'
;MRAAASAFQKIGLGVSIFGSARVPRGHPFYALGMELGARIAQLGLPVIAGGGPGLMEAANRGAFEAGGRSVGLNIRLPREKTDNSYQTDSLHFEYFNSRKASFFMHSLAYVVLPGGFGTLDELFEAITLVQTMKQPPAPIILVGVEFWSGLMDWVRDQLLTHGMIGPFDLDLLLVSDDIDEIVRLIQEAAQIEQRREPALPT
;
A
#
# COMPACT_ATOMS: atom_id res chain seq x y z
N MET A 1 8.30 -17.55 2.19
CA MET A 1 9.23 -16.50 1.69
C MET A 1 9.82 -16.81 0.33
N ARG A 2 10.49 -17.96 0.09
CA ARG A 2 11.13 -18.25 -1.23
C ARG A 2 10.17 -18.19 -2.44
N ALA A 3 8.95 -18.70 -2.29
CA ALA A 3 7.95 -18.67 -3.37
C ALA A 3 7.52 -17.24 -3.73
N ALA A 4 7.20 -16.42 -2.73
CA ALA A 4 6.83 -15.01 -2.93
C ALA A 4 7.99 -14.22 -3.56
N ALA A 5 9.21 -14.35 -3.04
CA ALA A 5 10.39 -13.69 -3.61
C ALA A 5 10.60 -14.06 -5.09
N SER A 6 10.43 -15.33 -5.46
CA SER A 6 10.54 -15.78 -6.85
C SER A 6 9.41 -15.25 -7.75
N ALA A 7 8.17 -15.14 -7.23
CA ALA A 7 7.09 -14.48 -7.95
C ALA A 7 7.42 -13.00 -8.21
N PHE A 8 7.93 -12.30 -7.19
CA PHE A 8 8.25 -10.88 -7.29
C PHE A 8 9.44 -10.56 -8.22
N GLN A 9 10.33 -11.52 -8.48
CA GLN A 9 11.34 -11.38 -9.55
C GLN A 9 10.70 -11.20 -10.94
N LYS A 10 9.51 -11.77 -11.17
CA LYS A 10 8.76 -11.65 -12.44
C LYS A 10 7.74 -10.51 -12.43
N ILE A 11 7.21 -10.19 -11.24
CA ILE A 11 6.21 -9.14 -11.05
C ILE A 11 6.89 -7.77 -11.11
N GLY A 12 8.06 -7.61 -10.48
CA GLY A 12 8.70 -6.32 -10.25
C GLY A 12 8.21 -5.64 -8.96
N LEU A 13 8.72 -4.43 -8.71
CA LEU A 13 8.23 -3.57 -7.65
C LEU A 13 6.88 -2.96 -8.05
N GLY A 14 5.97 -2.81 -7.10
CA GLY A 14 4.64 -2.24 -7.31
C GLY A 14 4.28 -1.17 -6.28
N VAL A 15 2.99 -0.87 -6.22
CA VAL A 15 2.40 0.00 -5.20
C VAL A 15 1.52 -0.84 -4.30
N SER A 16 1.77 -0.79 -2.99
CA SER A 16 0.88 -1.43 -2.03
C SER A 16 -0.30 -0.54 -1.72
N ILE A 17 -1.51 -1.09 -1.79
CA ILE A 17 -2.74 -0.41 -1.38
C ILE A 17 -3.37 -1.15 -0.20
N PHE A 18 -3.52 -0.42 0.91
CA PHE A 18 -4.13 -0.90 2.14
C PHE A 18 -5.49 -0.23 2.35
N GLY A 19 -6.41 -0.94 3.01
CA GLY A 19 -7.74 -0.38 3.31
C GLY A 19 -8.70 -1.41 3.92
N SER A 20 -9.87 -0.93 4.32
CA SER A 20 -10.86 -1.75 5.02
C SER A 20 -11.42 -2.89 4.16
N ALA A 21 -11.43 -4.11 4.72
CA ALA A 21 -12.14 -5.26 4.17
C ALA A 21 -13.68 -5.14 4.21
N ARG A 22 -14.21 -4.11 4.89
CA ARG A 22 -15.64 -4.00 5.23
C ARG A 22 -16.41 -3.00 4.38
N VAL A 23 -15.71 -2.20 3.57
CA VAL A 23 -16.35 -1.17 2.75
C VAL A 23 -17.09 -1.82 1.57
N PRO A 24 -18.40 -1.58 1.39
CA PRO A 24 -19.15 -2.19 0.30
C PRO A 24 -18.86 -1.53 -1.05
N ARG A 25 -19.13 -2.24 -2.15
CA ARG A 25 -18.87 -1.78 -3.53
C ARG A 25 -19.54 -0.45 -3.91
N GLY A 26 -20.67 -0.12 -3.28
CA GLY A 26 -21.40 1.13 -3.52
C GLY A 26 -20.88 2.35 -2.75
N HIS A 27 -19.86 2.18 -1.90
CA HIS A 27 -19.32 3.27 -1.09
C HIS A 27 -18.33 4.13 -1.88
N PRO A 28 -18.26 5.47 -1.69
CA PRO A 28 -17.30 6.34 -2.38
C PRO A 28 -15.84 5.88 -2.28
N PHE A 29 -15.38 5.44 -1.10
CA PHE A 29 -14.04 4.88 -0.95
C PHE A 29 -13.76 3.64 -1.81
N TYR A 30 -14.78 2.85 -2.15
CA TYR A 30 -14.59 1.73 -3.07
C TYR A 30 -14.34 2.24 -4.49
N ALA A 31 -15.11 3.23 -4.96
CA ALA A 31 -14.86 3.87 -6.25
C ALA A 31 -13.46 4.51 -6.31
N LEU A 32 -13.05 5.17 -5.23
CA LEU A 32 -11.71 5.75 -5.08
C LEU A 32 -10.60 4.68 -5.16
N GLY A 33 -10.78 3.55 -4.48
CA GLY A 33 -9.82 2.44 -4.57
C GLY A 33 -9.73 1.83 -5.96
N MET A 34 -10.86 1.73 -6.68
CA MET A 34 -10.87 1.33 -8.09
C MET A 34 -10.12 2.32 -8.98
N GLU A 35 -10.37 3.61 -8.80
CA GLU A 35 -9.72 4.64 -9.61
C GLU A 35 -8.21 4.64 -9.39
N LEU A 36 -7.76 4.63 -8.14
CA LEU A 36 -6.34 4.53 -7.80
C LEU A 36 -5.69 3.27 -8.40
N GLY A 37 -6.35 2.11 -8.27
CA GLY A 37 -5.87 0.86 -8.86
C GLY A 37 -5.70 0.96 -10.38
N ALA A 38 -6.67 1.55 -11.07
CA ALA A 38 -6.63 1.75 -12.52
C ALA A 38 -5.53 2.73 -12.94
N ARG A 39 -5.39 3.86 -12.24
CA ARG A 39 -4.38 4.89 -12.53
C ARG A 39 -2.96 4.38 -12.31
N ILE A 40 -2.73 3.60 -11.25
CA ILE A 40 -1.43 2.96 -10.99
C ILE A 40 -1.11 1.92 -12.07
N ALA A 41 -2.09 1.09 -12.46
CA ALA A 41 -1.92 0.15 -13.56
C ALA A 41 -1.55 0.84 -14.88
N GLN A 42 -2.15 1.99 -15.17
CA GLN A 42 -1.82 2.80 -16.36
C GLN A 42 -0.40 3.37 -16.35
N LEU A 43 0.25 3.50 -15.18
CA LEU A 43 1.69 3.80 -15.08
C LEU A 43 2.58 2.60 -15.41
N GLY A 44 2.00 1.42 -15.69
CA GLY A 44 2.73 0.17 -15.88
C GLY A 44 3.24 -0.46 -14.59
N LEU A 45 2.73 -0.02 -13.44
CA LEU A 45 3.13 -0.52 -12.13
C LEU A 45 2.16 -1.60 -11.63
N PRO A 46 2.66 -2.70 -11.03
CA PRO A 46 1.82 -3.65 -10.31
C PRO A 46 1.09 -3.00 -9.14
N VAL A 47 -0.18 -3.35 -8.94
CA VAL A 47 -0.94 -3.03 -7.73
C VAL A 47 -0.90 -4.23 -6.80
N ILE A 48 -0.46 -4.03 -5.56
CA ILE A 48 -0.33 -5.07 -4.54
C ILE A 48 -1.34 -4.79 -3.44
N ALA A 49 -2.26 -5.72 -3.19
CA ALA A 49 -3.24 -5.59 -2.11
C ALA A 49 -3.37 -6.90 -1.33
N GLY A 50 -4.09 -6.87 -0.21
CA GLY A 50 -4.27 -8.05 0.64
C GLY A 50 -5.17 -9.14 0.05
N GLY A 51 -5.76 -8.94 -1.13
CA GLY A 51 -6.51 -9.95 -1.86
C GLY A 51 -7.90 -10.30 -1.30
N GLY A 52 -8.26 -9.75 -0.13
CA GLY A 52 -9.60 -9.87 0.45
C GLY A 52 -10.65 -8.95 -0.19
N PRO A 53 -11.85 -8.85 0.41
CA PRO A 53 -12.94 -7.98 -0.05
C PRO A 53 -12.68 -6.50 0.26
N GLY A 54 -13.68 -5.66 -0.04
CA GLY A 54 -13.66 -4.24 0.33
C GLY A 54 -12.64 -3.44 -0.47
N LEU A 55 -11.86 -2.60 0.20
CA LEU A 55 -10.91 -1.71 -0.48
C LEU A 55 -9.71 -2.44 -1.09
N MET A 56 -9.37 -3.63 -0.58
CA MET A 56 -8.39 -4.52 -1.22
C MET A 56 -8.92 -4.99 -2.58
N GLU A 57 -10.17 -5.43 -2.64
CA GLU A 57 -10.84 -5.79 -3.89
C GLU A 57 -10.95 -4.58 -4.82
N ALA A 58 -11.31 -3.39 -4.31
CA ALA A 58 -11.42 -2.19 -5.13
C ALA A 58 -10.11 -1.89 -5.87
N ALA A 59 -8.99 -1.88 -5.14
CA ALA A 59 -7.65 -1.70 -5.70
C ALA A 59 -7.31 -2.77 -6.75
N ASN A 60 -7.50 -4.04 -6.41
CA ASN A 60 -7.24 -5.15 -7.33
C ASN A 60 -8.11 -5.05 -8.60
N ARG A 61 -9.39 -4.75 -8.43
CA ARG A 61 -10.37 -4.63 -9.51
C ARG A 61 -10.04 -3.49 -10.45
N GLY A 62 -9.72 -2.31 -9.92
CA GLY A 62 -9.29 -1.18 -10.72
C GLY A 62 -8.10 -1.50 -11.61
N ALA A 63 -7.06 -2.12 -11.02
CA ALA A 63 -5.87 -2.53 -11.75
C ALA A 63 -6.16 -3.60 -12.82
N PHE A 64 -6.94 -4.61 -12.45
CA PHE A 64 -7.31 -5.72 -13.33
C PHE A 64 -8.14 -5.26 -14.52
N GLU A 65 -9.18 -4.46 -14.29
CA GLU A 65 -10.05 -3.94 -15.36
C GLU A 65 -9.32 -2.95 -16.29
N ALA A 66 -8.27 -2.28 -15.79
CA ALA A 66 -7.36 -1.47 -16.60
C ALA A 66 -6.31 -2.28 -17.38
N GLY A 67 -6.32 -3.62 -17.27
CA GLY A 67 -5.36 -4.51 -17.95
C GLY A 67 -3.97 -4.54 -17.30
N GLY A 68 -3.83 -4.00 -16.09
CA GLY A 68 -2.58 -4.01 -15.32
C GLY A 68 -2.37 -5.29 -14.53
N ARG A 69 -1.19 -5.40 -13.92
CA ARG A 69 -0.85 -6.51 -13.02
C ARG A 69 -1.44 -6.24 -11.63
N SER A 70 -2.29 -7.14 -11.17
CA SER A 70 -3.03 -7.06 -9.92
C SER A 70 -2.66 -8.22 -9.00
N VAL A 71 -1.95 -7.93 -7.92
CA VAL A 71 -1.38 -8.92 -7.01
C VAL A 71 -2.21 -8.99 -5.73
N GLY A 72 -2.63 -10.19 -5.36
CA GLY A 72 -3.25 -10.47 -4.07
C GLY A 72 -2.32 -11.25 -3.15
N LEU A 73 -1.94 -10.64 -2.03
CA LEU A 73 -1.23 -11.32 -0.95
C LEU A 73 -2.26 -11.89 0.03
N ASN A 74 -2.77 -13.07 -0.28
CA ASN A 74 -3.87 -13.69 0.45
C ASN A 74 -3.39 -14.38 1.74
N ILE A 75 -4.24 -14.38 2.77
CA ILE A 75 -4.02 -15.12 4.02
C ILE A 75 -5.35 -15.67 4.51
N ARG A 76 -5.34 -16.86 5.13
CA ARG A 76 -6.55 -17.47 5.68
C ARG A 76 -6.91 -16.80 7.00
N LEU A 77 -8.07 -16.14 7.05
CA LEU A 77 -8.63 -15.57 8.27
C LEU A 77 -10.02 -16.15 8.56
N PRO A 78 -10.49 -16.14 9.82
CA PRO A 78 -11.82 -16.65 10.16
C PRO A 78 -12.98 -16.00 9.37
N ARG A 79 -12.83 -14.71 9.01
CA ARG A 79 -13.85 -13.92 8.32
C ARG A 79 -13.61 -13.75 6.81
N GLU A 80 -12.36 -13.85 6.36
CA GLU A 80 -11.97 -13.70 4.95
C GLU A 80 -11.68 -15.09 4.40
N LYS A 81 -12.73 -15.73 3.87
CA LYS A 81 -12.68 -17.13 3.43
C LYS A 81 -12.37 -17.29 1.95
N THR A 82 -12.52 -16.22 1.17
CA THR A 82 -12.37 -16.23 -0.28
C THR A 82 -11.57 -15.03 -0.75
N ASP A 83 -10.59 -15.31 -1.59
CA ASP A 83 -9.84 -14.32 -2.33
C ASP A 83 -10.78 -13.60 -3.31
N ASN A 84 -10.54 -12.31 -3.58
CA ASN A 84 -11.27 -11.61 -4.62
C ASN A 84 -10.87 -12.10 -6.02
N SER A 85 -11.78 -11.98 -6.99
CA SER A 85 -11.60 -12.52 -8.35
C SER A 85 -10.73 -11.66 -9.28
N TYR A 86 -10.19 -10.55 -8.80
CA TYR A 86 -9.53 -9.54 -9.63
C TYR A 86 -8.01 -9.55 -9.47
N GLN A 87 -7.44 -10.75 -9.33
CA GLN A 87 -6.01 -10.96 -9.14
C GLN A 87 -5.43 -11.64 -10.38
N THR A 88 -4.41 -11.03 -10.98
CA THR A 88 -3.59 -11.69 -12.01
C THR A 88 -2.60 -12.65 -11.37
N ASP A 89 -2.13 -12.32 -10.16
CA ASP A 89 -1.15 -13.08 -9.40
C ASP A 89 -1.66 -13.24 -7.96
N SER A 90 -1.99 -14.48 -7.57
CA SER A 90 -2.46 -14.81 -6.23
C SER A 90 -1.36 -15.52 -5.44
N LEU A 91 -0.87 -14.88 -4.37
CA LEU A 91 0.15 -15.43 -3.49
C LEU A 91 -0.45 -15.71 -2.11
N HIS A 92 -0.35 -16.96 -1.65
CA HIS A 92 -0.93 -17.38 -0.38
C HIS A 92 0.12 -17.47 0.73
N PHE A 93 -0.22 -16.91 1.88
CA PHE A 93 0.63 -16.90 3.07
C PHE A 93 -0.08 -17.60 4.23
N GLU A 94 0.71 -18.29 5.04
CA GLU A 94 0.26 -18.89 6.30
C GLU A 94 0.51 -17.95 7.49
N TYR A 95 1.59 -17.18 7.43
CA TYR A 95 2.05 -16.33 8.53
C TYR A 95 2.02 -14.84 8.15
N PHE A 96 1.47 -14.02 9.05
CA PHE A 96 1.36 -12.56 8.89
C PHE A 96 2.70 -11.89 8.61
N ASN A 97 3.76 -12.27 9.32
CA ASN A 97 5.09 -11.68 9.15
C ASN A 97 5.62 -11.82 7.72
N SER A 98 5.46 -13.00 7.11
CA SER A 98 5.94 -13.25 5.75
C SER A 98 5.11 -12.52 4.69
N ARG A 99 3.80 -12.34 4.94
CA ARG A 99 2.91 -11.54 4.10
C ARG A 99 3.28 -10.06 4.15
N LYS A 100 3.45 -9.53 5.37
CA LYS A 100 3.87 -8.16 5.63
C LYS A 100 5.21 -7.84 4.98
N ALA A 101 6.22 -8.69 5.20
CA ALA A 101 7.51 -8.55 4.57
C ALA A 101 7.39 -8.46 3.03
N SER A 102 6.50 -9.25 2.42
CA SER A 102 6.27 -9.16 0.96
C SER A 102 5.64 -7.85 0.50
N PHE A 103 4.78 -7.20 1.30
CA PHE A 103 4.33 -5.84 0.97
C PHE A 103 5.53 -4.88 0.97
N PHE A 104 6.31 -4.84 2.06
CA PHE A 104 7.33 -3.82 2.24
C PHE A 104 8.56 -3.99 1.35
N MET A 105 8.97 -5.23 1.08
CA MET A 105 10.13 -5.50 0.22
C MET A 105 9.85 -5.30 -1.28
N HIS A 106 8.58 -5.21 -1.68
CA HIS A 106 8.19 -5.21 -3.10
C HIS A 106 7.37 -3.98 -3.49
N SER A 107 7.40 -2.94 -2.66
CA SER A 107 6.66 -1.69 -2.90
C SER A 107 7.59 -0.50 -2.99
N LEU A 108 7.37 0.33 -4.00
CA LEU A 108 8.02 1.64 -4.14
C LEU A 108 7.19 2.79 -3.55
N ALA A 109 5.91 2.53 -3.24
CA ALA A 109 4.97 3.48 -2.63
C ALA A 109 3.88 2.72 -1.85
N TYR A 110 3.29 3.40 -0.87
CA TYR A 110 2.21 2.88 -0.05
C TYR A 110 1.02 3.84 -0.09
N VAL A 111 -0.13 3.35 -0.55
CA VAL A 111 -1.39 4.11 -0.57
C VAL A 111 -2.33 3.50 0.45
N VAL A 112 -2.84 4.32 1.36
CA VAL A 112 -3.61 3.89 2.53
C VAL A 112 -4.98 4.52 2.47
N LEU A 113 -5.95 3.73 2.02
CA LEU A 113 -7.36 4.08 2.03
C LEU A 113 -7.96 3.89 3.43
N PRO A 114 -9.14 4.47 3.72
CA PRO A 114 -9.78 4.36 5.03
C PRO A 114 -9.94 2.92 5.50
N GLY A 115 -9.51 2.68 6.74
CA GLY A 115 -9.16 1.35 7.22
C GLY A 115 -9.40 1.11 8.69
N GLY A 116 -9.28 -0.16 9.10
CA GLY A 116 -9.33 -0.56 10.51
C GLY A 116 -7.94 -0.89 11.05
N PHE A 117 -7.87 -1.75 12.07
CA PHE A 117 -6.60 -2.10 12.71
C PHE A 117 -5.58 -2.76 11.77
N GLY A 118 -6.00 -3.59 10.82
CA GLY A 118 -5.06 -4.17 9.84
C GLY A 118 -4.38 -3.09 8.99
N THR A 119 -5.15 -2.10 8.55
CA THR A 119 -4.64 -0.96 7.78
C THR A 119 -3.72 -0.07 8.62
N LEU A 120 -4.08 0.19 9.88
CA LEU A 120 -3.22 0.94 10.81
C LEU A 120 -1.91 0.20 11.11
N ASP A 121 -1.97 -1.11 11.27
CA ASP A 121 -0.81 -1.98 11.48
C ASP A 121 0.18 -1.89 10.29
N GLU A 122 -0.34 -1.96 9.06
CA GLU A 122 0.47 -1.78 7.85
C GLU A 122 1.01 -0.35 7.71
N LEU A 123 0.21 0.67 8.03
CA LEU A 123 0.60 2.08 8.02
C LEU A 123 1.78 2.36 8.96
N PHE A 124 1.65 2.01 10.24
CA PHE A 124 2.69 2.30 11.23
C PHE A 124 3.97 1.49 11.00
N GLU A 125 3.86 0.29 10.44
CA GLU A 125 5.03 -0.49 10.04
C GLU A 125 5.74 0.16 8.83
N ALA A 126 5.00 0.64 7.82
CA ALA A 126 5.58 1.39 6.70
C ALA A 126 6.33 2.64 7.18
N ILE A 127 5.70 3.45 8.04
CA ILE A 127 6.32 4.65 8.63
C ILE A 127 7.63 4.29 9.32
N THR A 128 7.58 3.30 10.22
CA THR A 128 8.75 2.90 11.01
C THR A 128 9.88 2.38 10.11
N LEU A 129 9.57 1.58 9.10
CA LEU A 129 10.56 1.01 8.19
C LEU A 129 11.24 2.08 7.33
N VAL A 130 10.49 3.05 6.82
CA VAL A 130 11.03 4.17 6.04
C VAL A 130 11.85 5.10 6.95
N GLN A 131 11.30 5.49 8.10
CA GLN A 131 11.96 6.32 9.11
C GLN A 131 13.33 5.76 9.52
N THR A 132 13.39 4.45 9.76
CA THR A 132 14.62 3.76 10.21
C THR A 132 15.53 3.32 9.07
N MET A 133 15.22 3.70 7.83
CA MET A 133 15.96 3.34 6.61
C MET A 133 16.10 1.81 6.42
N LYS A 134 15.19 1.03 7.00
CA LYS A 134 15.09 -0.43 6.78
C LYS A 134 14.34 -0.74 5.49
N GLN A 135 13.57 0.23 5.00
CA GLN A 135 13.15 0.30 3.61
C GLN A 135 13.68 1.58 2.97
N PRO A 136 13.83 1.61 1.64
CA PRO A 136 14.17 2.82 0.90
C PRO A 136 13.15 3.94 1.15
N PRO A 137 13.53 5.21 0.94
CA PRO A 137 12.57 6.31 0.91
C PRO A 137 11.45 6.01 -0.09
N ALA A 138 10.21 6.04 0.39
CA ALA A 138 9.02 5.74 -0.38
C ALA A 138 7.87 6.63 0.11
N PRO A 139 7.01 7.17 -0.77
CA PRO A 139 5.88 7.96 -0.34
C PRO A 139 4.85 7.08 0.38
N ILE A 140 4.40 7.55 1.54
CA ILE A 140 3.31 6.96 2.32
C ILE A 140 2.13 7.93 2.26
N ILE A 141 1.08 7.52 1.56
CA ILE A 141 0.01 8.39 1.12
C ILE A 141 -1.30 7.95 1.78
N LEU A 142 -1.83 8.79 2.67
CA LEU A 142 -3.12 8.63 3.33
C LEU A 142 -4.20 9.29 2.47
N VAL A 143 -5.15 8.50 1.97
CA VAL A 143 -6.25 8.98 1.11
C VAL A 143 -7.54 9.04 1.92
N GLY A 144 -8.30 10.13 1.81
CA GLY A 144 -9.44 10.44 2.66
C GLY A 144 -9.05 11.45 3.73
N VAL A 145 -8.85 12.73 3.37
CA VAL A 145 -8.36 13.78 4.28
C VAL A 145 -9.21 13.86 5.55
N GLU A 146 -10.54 13.87 5.40
CA GLU A 146 -11.46 13.90 6.53
C GLU A 146 -11.27 12.70 7.48
N PHE A 147 -11.07 11.49 6.93
CA PHE A 147 -10.90 10.27 7.71
C PHE A 147 -9.60 10.28 8.52
N TRP A 148 -8.51 10.77 7.93
CA TRP A 148 -7.18 10.73 8.54
C TRP A 148 -6.84 11.94 9.41
N SER A 149 -7.55 13.06 9.27
CA SER A 149 -7.24 14.32 9.98
C SER A 149 -7.12 14.13 11.49
N GLY A 150 -8.08 13.43 12.12
CA GLY A 150 -8.04 13.20 13.58
C GLY A 150 -6.83 12.37 14.05
N LEU A 151 -6.35 11.42 13.24
CA LEU A 151 -5.14 10.68 13.55
C LEU A 151 -3.90 11.58 13.42
N MET A 152 -3.84 12.39 12.36
CA MET A 152 -2.72 13.31 12.15
C MET A 152 -2.64 14.38 13.23
N ASP A 153 -3.78 14.89 13.68
CA ASP A 153 -3.85 15.81 14.82
C ASP A 153 -3.30 15.14 16.09
N TRP A 154 -3.72 13.90 16.38
CA TRP A 154 -3.18 13.15 17.52
C TRP A 154 -1.67 12.91 17.41
N VAL A 155 -1.15 12.55 16.23
CA VAL A 155 0.29 12.37 16.01
C VAL A 155 1.05 13.68 16.28
N ARG A 156 0.54 14.83 15.82
CA ARG A 156 1.15 16.15 16.07
C ARG A 156 1.07 16.54 17.56
N ASP A 157 -0.12 16.44 18.14
CA ASP A 157 -0.40 16.95 19.49
C ASP A 157 0.17 16.04 20.58
N GLN A 158 0.27 14.75 20.32
CA GLN A 158 0.76 13.78 21.30
C GLN A 158 2.17 13.33 20.99
N LEU A 159 2.43 12.73 19.83
CA LEU A 159 3.74 12.15 19.57
C LEU A 159 4.82 13.20 19.38
N LEU A 160 4.57 14.20 18.53
CA LEU A 160 5.57 15.24 18.26
C LEU A 160 5.78 16.15 19.47
N THR A 161 4.71 16.65 20.07
CA THR A 161 4.79 17.57 21.22
C THR A 161 5.50 16.95 22.43
N HIS A 162 5.37 15.64 22.64
CA HIS A 162 6.04 14.93 23.74
C HIS A 162 7.40 14.31 23.34
N GLY A 163 7.91 14.59 22.13
CA GLY A 163 9.23 14.14 21.68
C GLY A 163 9.34 12.65 21.40
N MET A 164 8.22 11.98 21.09
CA MET A 164 8.19 10.56 20.70
C MET A 164 8.58 10.35 19.23
N ILE A 165 8.45 11.40 18.41
CA ILE A 165 8.90 11.47 17.02
C ILE A 165 9.60 12.82 16.76
N GLY A 166 10.42 12.88 15.73
CA GLY A 166 11.05 14.09 15.23
C GLY A 166 10.16 14.87 14.25
N PRO A 167 10.46 16.16 13.99
CA PRO A 167 9.65 17.00 13.10
C PRO A 167 9.61 16.47 11.66
N PHE A 168 10.71 15.89 11.18
CA PHE A 168 10.80 15.33 9.82
C PHE A 168 10.06 14.01 9.64
N ASP A 169 9.62 13.36 10.72
CA ASP A 169 8.87 12.10 10.62
C ASP A 169 7.47 12.34 10.04
N LEU A 170 6.91 13.54 10.22
CA LEU A 170 5.64 13.93 9.60
C LEU A 170 5.76 14.15 8.10
N ASP A 171 6.94 14.56 7.61
CA ASP A 171 7.19 14.79 6.19
C ASP A 171 7.20 13.48 5.38
N LEU A 172 7.26 12.33 6.07
CA LEU A 172 7.12 11.00 5.47
C LEU A 172 5.68 10.72 5.00
N LEU A 173 4.70 11.44 5.56
CA LEU A 173 3.27 11.21 5.35
C LEU A 173 2.67 12.32 4.48
N LEU A 174 2.05 11.93 3.38
CA LEU A 174 1.15 12.80 2.64
C LEU A 174 -0.30 12.44 2.96
N VAL A 175 -1.14 13.44 3.22
CA VAL A 175 -2.59 13.27 3.29
C VAL A 175 -3.23 14.05 2.15
N SER A 176 -3.90 13.36 1.22
CA SER A 176 -4.48 14.00 0.03
C SER A 176 -5.69 13.23 -0.49
N ASP A 177 -6.64 13.98 -1.05
CA ASP A 177 -7.77 13.44 -1.82
C ASP A 177 -7.58 13.66 -3.35
N ASP A 178 -6.50 14.32 -3.75
CA ASP A 178 -6.17 14.59 -5.16
C ASP A 178 -5.45 13.37 -5.77
N ILE A 179 -6.19 12.60 -6.57
CA ILE A 179 -5.67 11.41 -7.26
C ILE A 179 -4.54 11.77 -8.21
N ASP A 180 -4.56 12.94 -8.86
CA ASP A 180 -3.51 13.34 -9.79
C ASP A 180 -2.20 13.66 -9.07
N GLU A 181 -2.27 14.26 -7.88
CA GLU A 181 -1.12 14.42 -7.00
C GLU A 181 -0.55 13.07 -6.55
N ILE A 182 -1.42 12.17 -6.09
CA ILE A 182 -1.02 10.84 -5.63
C ILE A 182 -0.29 10.07 -6.73
N VAL A 183 -0.87 10.05 -7.94
CA VAL A 183 -0.31 9.37 -9.11
C VAL A 183 1.02 9.99 -9.52
N ARG A 184 1.15 11.32 -9.48
CA ARG A 184 2.41 12.02 -9.77
C ARG A 184 3.53 11.59 -8.82
N LEU A 185 3.26 11.53 -7.51
CA LEU A 185 4.26 11.12 -6.52
C LEU A 185 4.68 9.65 -6.67
N ILE A 186 3.73 8.78 -7.01
CA ILE A 186 4.03 7.38 -7.34
C ILE A 186 4.93 7.30 -8.58
N GLN A 187 4.66 8.10 -9.60
CA GLN A 187 5.47 8.15 -10.82
C GLN A 187 6.89 8.66 -10.53
N GLU A 188 7.04 9.69 -9.70
CA GLU A 188 8.34 10.20 -9.25
C GLU A 188 9.14 9.14 -8.47
N ALA A 189 8.49 8.44 -7.53
CA ALA A 189 9.10 7.34 -6.79
C ALA A 189 9.59 6.22 -7.73
N ALA A 190 8.80 5.86 -8.75
CA ALA A 190 9.20 4.87 -9.74
C ALA A 190 10.42 5.32 -10.58
N GLN A 191 10.52 6.61 -10.92
CA GLN A 191 11.68 7.16 -11.63
C GLN A 191 12.95 7.16 -10.77
N ILE A 192 12.83 7.44 -9.46
CA ILE A 192 13.96 7.39 -8.52
C ILE A 192 14.48 5.97 -8.41
N GLU A 193 13.58 4.99 -8.22
CA GLU A 193 13.98 3.59 -8.08
C GLU A 193 14.63 3.03 -9.35
N GLN A 194 14.18 3.44 -10.54
CA GLN A 194 14.85 3.08 -11.81
C GLN A 194 16.29 3.60 -11.92
N ARG A 195 16.61 4.73 -11.28
CA ARG A 195 17.94 5.34 -11.28
C ARG A 195 18.83 4.81 -10.17
N ARG A 196 18.26 4.04 -9.24
CA ARG A 196 18.99 3.52 -8.11
C ARG A 196 19.94 2.43 -8.57
N GLU A 197 21.23 2.61 -8.27
CA GLU A 197 22.18 1.53 -8.48
C GLU A 197 21.75 0.31 -7.66
N PRO A 198 21.83 -0.91 -8.22
CA PRO A 198 21.57 -2.12 -7.45
C PRO A 198 22.47 -2.09 -6.22
N ALA A 199 21.88 -2.25 -5.02
CA ALA A 199 22.69 -2.46 -3.82
C ALA A 199 23.62 -3.65 -4.12
N LEU A 200 24.94 -3.42 -4.01
CA LEU A 200 25.95 -4.43 -4.28
C LEU A 200 25.53 -5.73 -3.57
N PRO A 201 25.52 -6.88 -4.28
CA PRO A 201 25.23 -8.14 -3.62
C PRO A 201 26.31 -8.38 -2.55
N THR A 202 25.90 -8.39 -1.29
CA THR A 202 26.70 -8.93 -0.18
C THR A 202 26.55 -10.43 -0.14
#